data_AF-A0AAD4LMR9-F1
#
_entry.id   AF-A0AAD4LMR9-F1
#
_cell.length_a   1.000
_cell.length_b   1.000
_cell.length_c   1.000
_cell.angle_alpha   90.00
_cell.angle_beta   90.00
_cell.angle_gamma   90.00
#
_symmetry.space_group_name_H-M   'P 1'
#
loop_
_entity.id
_entity.type
_entity.pdbx_description
1 polymer ?
#
loop_
_entity_poly.entity_id
_entity_poly.type
_entity_poly.pdbx_seq_one_letter_code
_entity_poly.pdbx_strand_id
1 'polypeptide(L)'
;MSGHAVADIRNTYGCTFIGLIVSVMLFGITTLQTWIYYWQYGNRDQKALKLFIAVIFLLDALHTTLCIYSVYWYLVLNFGNVEILDTSLWAMGVQVDVNTLIDYMVQLFYARRVYIVGGSIVIPIIIVIFGTASFALGLVFTVKVNTLEFWSRFGSIAWVTNTGLGSAVVADILIALSMCWFLYHKRTGFARTDSVIMTLMTYSIHSGLLTSVLTCAVLISLAVAPSTLYSFMFFFPMSKFYANSLLAM
;
A
#
# COMPACT_ATOMS: atom_id res chain seq x y z
N MET A 1 -30.99 -20.63 -0.99
CA MET A 1 -29.93 -19.87 -0.29
C MET A 1 -29.10 -18.97 -1.22
N SER A 2 -29.36 -18.94 -2.54
CA SER A 2 -28.61 -18.15 -3.53
C SER A 2 -28.95 -16.64 -3.58
N GLY A 3 -30.06 -16.20 -3.00
CA GLY A 3 -30.49 -14.79 -3.05
C GLY A 3 -29.67 -13.83 -2.18
N HIS A 4 -29.14 -14.29 -1.04
CA HIS A 4 -28.35 -13.44 -0.14
C HIS A 4 -26.92 -13.20 -0.66
N ALA A 5 -26.25 -14.25 -1.14
CA ALA A 5 -24.89 -14.14 -1.66
C ALA A 5 -24.80 -13.18 -2.88
N VAL A 6 -25.79 -13.20 -3.77
CA VAL A 6 -25.82 -12.31 -4.95
C VAL A 6 -26.06 -10.85 -4.56
N ALA A 7 -26.87 -10.60 -3.51
CA ALA A 7 -27.07 -9.24 -2.99
C ALA A 7 -25.81 -8.68 -2.31
N ASP A 8 -25.09 -9.51 -1.55
CA ASP A 8 -23.82 -9.13 -0.92
C ASP A 8 -22.74 -8.83 -1.96
N ILE A 9 -22.63 -9.65 -3.03
CA ILE A 9 -21.67 -9.42 -4.11
C ILE A 9 -21.94 -8.08 -4.82
N ARG A 10 -23.20 -7.72 -5.11
CA ARG A 10 -23.52 -6.42 -5.71
C ARG A 10 -23.10 -5.24 -4.84
N ASN A 11 -23.30 -5.34 -3.51
CA ASN A 11 -22.89 -4.30 -2.58
C ASN A 11 -21.36 -4.17 -2.50
N THR A 12 -20.61 -5.27 -2.64
CA THR A 12 -19.15 -5.22 -2.57
C THR A 12 -18.49 -4.41 -3.67
N TYR A 13 -18.95 -4.52 -4.91
CA TYR A 13 -18.40 -3.74 -6.01
C TYR A 13 -18.74 -2.25 -5.92
N GLY A 14 -19.85 -1.89 -5.27
CA GLY A 14 -20.15 -0.50 -4.92
C GLY A 14 -19.09 0.09 -3.98
N CYS A 15 -18.73 -0.65 -2.91
CA CYS A 15 -17.64 -0.27 -2.01
C CYS A 15 -16.28 -0.21 -2.72
N THR A 16 -15.97 -1.20 -3.56
CA THR A 16 -14.72 -1.22 -4.34
C THR A 16 -14.64 -0.04 -5.32
N PHE A 17 -15.76 0.36 -5.93
CA PHE A 17 -15.83 1.56 -6.78
C PHE A 17 -15.57 2.85 -5.99
N ILE A 18 -16.12 2.97 -4.77
CA ILE A 18 -15.80 4.10 -3.88
C ILE A 18 -14.30 4.11 -3.54
N GLY A 19 -13.73 2.96 -3.19
CA GLY A 19 -12.29 2.83 -2.95
C GLY A 19 -11.44 3.23 -4.16
N LEU A 20 -11.90 2.88 -5.38
CA LEU A 20 -11.27 3.31 -6.63
C LEU A 20 -11.30 4.83 -6.79
N ILE A 21 -12.45 5.49 -6.56
CA ILE A 21 -12.56 6.95 -6.66
C ILE A 21 -11.56 7.62 -5.72
N VAL A 22 -11.51 7.18 -4.47
CA VAL A 22 -10.57 7.72 -3.48
C VAL A 22 -9.12 7.49 -3.94
N SER A 23 -8.79 6.30 -4.44
CA SER A 23 -7.45 5.98 -4.95
C SER A 23 -7.05 6.87 -6.14
N VAL A 24 -7.97 7.12 -7.08
CA VAL A 24 -7.74 8.00 -8.24
C VAL A 24 -7.56 9.47 -7.79
N MET A 25 -8.34 9.94 -6.81
CA MET A 25 -8.14 11.28 -6.24
C MET A 25 -6.76 11.42 -5.59
N LEU A 26 -6.35 10.43 -4.80
CA LEU A 26 -5.03 10.41 -4.17
C LEU A 26 -3.90 10.33 -5.21
N PHE A 27 -4.10 9.61 -6.31
CA PHE A 27 -3.16 9.58 -7.45
C PHE A 27 -3.01 10.96 -8.11
N GLY A 28 -4.09 11.73 -8.20
CA GLY A 28 -4.03 13.13 -8.62
C GLY A 28 -3.11 13.97 -7.72
N ILE A 29 -3.18 13.75 -6.40
CA ILE A 29 -2.28 14.39 -5.43
C ILE A 29 -0.83 13.91 -5.64
N THR A 30 -0.60 12.61 -5.81
CA THR A 30 0.74 12.05 -6.09
C THR A 30 1.35 12.66 -7.35
N THR A 31 0.54 12.85 -8.38
CA THR A 31 0.95 13.49 -9.64
C THR A 31 1.39 14.94 -9.41
N LEU A 32 0.60 15.72 -8.67
CA LEU A 32 0.95 17.09 -8.32
C LEU A 32 2.22 17.16 -7.47
N GLN A 33 2.35 16.31 -6.45
CA GLN A 33 3.54 16.26 -5.60
C GLN A 33 4.79 15.88 -6.38
N THR A 34 4.68 14.90 -7.29
CA THR A 34 5.78 14.49 -8.18
C THR A 34 6.20 15.65 -9.09
N TRP A 35 5.24 16.37 -9.66
CA TRP A 35 5.53 17.56 -10.47
C TRP A 35 6.27 18.64 -9.67
N ILE A 36 5.76 18.98 -8.49
CA ILE A 36 6.39 19.96 -7.59
C ILE A 36 7.82 19.53 -7.22
N TYR A 37 8.03 18.25 -6.93
CA TYR A 37 9.34 17.70 -6.61
C TYR A 37 10.35 17.95 -7.75
N TYR A 38 10.01 17.57 -8.98
CA TYR A 38 10.90 17.79 -10.13
C TYR A 38 11.10 19.27 -10.45
N TRP A 39 10.09 20.11 -10.22
CA TRP A 39 10.20 21.55 -10.43
C TRP A 39 11.13 22.24 -9.42
N GLN A 40 10.97 21.94 -8.13
CA GLN A 40 11.69 22.64 -7.06
C GLN A 40 13.05 22.02 -6.72
N TYR A 41 13.14 20.69 -6.71
CA TYR A 41 14.30 19.93 -6.23
C TYR A 41 15.02 19.17 -7.34
N GLY A 42 14.46 19.13 -8.55
CA GLY A 42 14.97 18.38 -9.69
C GLY A 42 16.39 18.74 -10.15
N ASN A 43 16.95 19.88 -9.74
CA ASN A 43 18.35 20.23 -10.02
C ASN A 43 19.31 19.99 -8.84
N ARG A 44 18.81 19.82 -7.61
CA ARG A 44 19.63 19.74 -6.39
C ARG A 44 19.88 18.30 -5.94
N ASP A 45 18.93 17.40 -6.18
CA ASP A 45 19.00 16.03 -5.66
C ASP A 45 19.85 15.08 -6.52
N GLN A 46 20.32 14.01 -5.89
CA GLN A 46 21.06 12.94 -6.57
C GLN A 46 20.20 12.21 -7.61
N LYS A 47 20.80 11.82 -8.73
CA LYS A 47 20.11 11.13 -9.84
C LYS A 47 19.39 9.85 -9.38
N ALA A 48 19.93 9.14 -8.38
CA ALA A 48 19.33 7.94 -7.83
C ALA A 48 17.97 8.20 -7.13
N LEU A 49 17.83 9.31 -6.39
CA LEU A 49 16.57 9.66 -5.72
C LEU A 49 15.49 10.04 -6.73
N LYS A 50 15.87 10.78 -7.78
CA LYS A 50 14.98 11.10 -8.90
C LYS A 50 14.47 9.85 -9.59
N LEU A 51 15.39 8.94 -9.97
CA LEU A 51 15.01 7.68 -10.59
C LEU A 51 14.06 6.88 -9.68
N PHE A 52 14.34 6.82 -8.38
CA PHE A 52 13.47 6.15 -7.41
C PHE A 52 12.05 6.75 -7.40
N ILE A 53 11.92 8.07 -7.34
CA ILE A 53 10.62 8.77 -7.36
C ILE A 53 9.90 8.53 -8.69
N ALA A 54 10.60 8.58 -9.83
CA ALA A 54 10.00 8.25 -11.13
C ALA A 54 9.47 6.82 -11.18
N VAL A 55 10.21 5.84 -10.63
CA VAL A 55 9.79 4.44 -10.59
C VAL A 55 8.55 4.27 -9.71
N ILE A 56 8.53 4.88 -8.51
CA ILE A 56 7.35 4.85 -7.64
C ILE A 56 6.13 5.45 -8.35
N PHE A 57 6.27 6.61 -9.01
CA PHE A 57 5.18 7.23 -9.76
C PHE A 57 4.65 6.33 -10.89
N LEU A 58 5.53 5.68 -11.65
CA LEU A 58 5.13 4.78 -12.73
C LEU A 58 4.43 3.51 -12.22
N LEU A 59 4.94 2.91 -11.13
CA LEU A 59 4.29 1.78 -10.48
C LEU A 59 2.91 2.18 -9.93
N ASP A 60 2.83 3.38 -9.35
CA ASP A 60 1.59 3.91 -8.79
C ASP A 60 0.54 4.21 -9.87
N ALA A 61 0.97 4.68 -11.05
CA ALA A 61 0.13 4.83 -12.23
C ALA A 61 -0.34 3.47 -12.79
N LEU A 62 0.56 2.48 -12.83
CA LEU A 62 0.23 1.11 -13.23
C LEU A 62 -0.81 0.50 -12.29
N HIS A 63 -0.61 0.63 -10.98
CA HIS A 63 -1.56 0.18 -9.96
C HIS A 63 -2.95 0.79 -10.18
N THR A 64 -3.03 2.11 -10.31
CA THR A 64 -4.32 2.79 -10.59
C THR A 64 -4.96 2.30 -11.88
N THR A 65 -4.18 2.11 -12.94
CA THR A 65 -4.70 1.61 -14.22
C THR A 65 -5.30 0.21 -14.07
N LEU A 66 -4.63 -0.69 -13.33
CA LEU A 66 -5.13 -2.04 -13.05
C LEU A 66 -6.41 -2.02 -12.20
N CYS A 67 -6.50 -1.13 -11.19
CA CYS A 67 -7.72 -0.94 -10.40
C CYS A 67 -8.88 -0.42 -11.26
N ILE A 68 -8.64 0.58 -12.10
CA ILE A 68 -9.64 1.13 -13.04
C ILE A 68 -10.12 0.02 -13.98
N TYR A 69 -9.18 -0.70 -14.61
CA TYR A 69 -9.51 -1.80 -15.52
C TYR A 69 -10.35 -2.87 -14.82
N SER A 70 -9.97 -3.26 -13.60
CA SER A 70 -10.70 -4.28 -12.84
C SER A 70 -12.14 -3.86 -12.60
N VAL A 71 -12.36 -2.66 -12.07
CA VAL A 71 -13.72 -2.17 -11.78
C VAL A 71 -14.53 -1.94 -13.06
N TYR A 72 -13.90 -1.43 -14.12
CA TYR A 72 -14.55 -1.26 -15.42
C TYR A 72 -14.99 -2.60 -16.03
N TRP A 73 -14.18 -3.65 -15.87
CA TRP A 73 -14.50 -4.97 -16.38
C TRP A 73 -15.72 -5.59 -15.69
N TYR A 74 -15.82 -5.49 -14.36
CA TYR A 74 -16.98 -6.01 -13.62
C TYR A 74 -18.23 -5.15 -13.77
N LEU A 75 -18.10 -3.82 -13.72
CA LEU A 75 -19.26 -2.92 -13.65
C LEU A 75 -19.77 -2.44 -15.01
N VAL A 76 -18.91 -2.36 -16.03
CA VAL A 76 -19.27 -1.79 -17.34
C VAL A 76 -19.28 -2.86 -18.42
N LEU A 77 -18.16 -3.55 -18.64
CA LEU A 77 -18.06 -4.53 -19.73
C LEU A 77 -19.00 -5.73 -19.53
N ASN A 78 -19.18 -6.16 -18.30
CA ASN A 78 -20.04 -7.30 -17.94
C ASN A 78 -21.28 -6.87 -17.16
N PHE A 79 -21.79 -5.68 -17.47
CA PHE A 79 -22.96 -5.13 -16.78
C PHE A 79 -24.15 -6.12 -16.82
N GLY A 80 -24.74 -6.38 -15.65
CA GLY A 80 -25.88 -7.28 -15.50
C GLY A 80 -25.54 -8.77 -15.46
N ASN A 81 -24.28 -9.17 -15.72
CA ASN A 81 -23.85 -10.55 -15.59
C ASN A 81 -23.41 -10.86 -14.15
N VAL A 82 -24.30 -11.46 -13.37
CA VAL A 82 -24.06 -11.79 -11.96
C VAL A 82 -23.06 -12.91 -11.75
N GLU A 83 -22.86 -13.81 -12.72
CA GLU A 83 -21.91 -14.92 -12.59
C GLU A 83 -20.48 -14.40 -12.62
N ILE A 84 -20.22 -13.42 -13.49
CA ILE A 84 -18.90 -12.80 -13.65
C ILE A 84 -18.47 -12.05 -12.40
N LEU A 85 -19.43 -11.53 -11.61
CA LEU A 85 -19.12 -10.84 -10.35
C LEU A 85 -18.48 -11.77 -9.30
N ASP A 86 -18.72 -13.08 -9.37
CA ASP A 86 -18.03 -14.04 -8.48
C ASP A 86 -16.70 -14.52 -9.09
N THR A 87 -16.41 -14.27 -10.37
CA THR A 87 -15.17 -14.75 -10.99
C THR A 87 -13.96 -13.88 -10.64
N SER A 88 -12.80 -14.51 -10.39
CA SER A 88 -11.55 -13.81 -10.12
C SER A 88 -10.89 -13.32 -11.41
N LEU A 89 -10.82 -12.00 -11.57
CA LEU A 89 -10.07 -11.36 -12.64
C LEU A 89 -8.58 -11.27 -12.29
N TRP A 90 -7.71 -11.71 -13.20
CA TRP A 90 -6.25 -11.68 -13.04
C TRP A 90 -5.69 -10.31 -12.64
N ALA A 91 -6.28 -9.23 -13.15
CA ALA A 91 -5.85 -7.86 -12.85
C ALA A 91 -6.00 -7.50 -11.37
N MET A 92 -6.93 -8.14 -10.64
CA MET A 92 -7.10 -7.97 -9.19
C MET A 92 -5.94 -8.58 -8.41
N GLY A 93 -5.30 -9.64 -8.92
CA GLY A 93 -4.08 -10.19 -8.35
C GLY A 93 -2.87 -9.29 -8.67
N VAL A 94 -2.67 -8.97 -9.94
CA VAL A 94 -1.51 -8.17 -10.38
C VAL A 94 -1.47 -6.79 -9.71
N GLN A 95 -2.60 -6.14 -9.45
CA GLN A 95 -2.58 -4.88 -8.69
C GLN A 95 -2.08 -5.06 -7.24
N VAL A 96 -2.33 -6.20 -6.57
CA VAL A 96 -1.74 -6.50 -5.26
C VAL A 96 -0.23 -6.62 -5.36
N ASP A 97 0.29 -7.27 -6.41
CA ASP A 97 1.74 -7.40 -6.62
C ASP A 97 2.39 -6.02 -6.81
N VAL A 98 1.77 -5.14 -7.60
CA VAL A 98 2.28 -3.78 -7.81
C VAL A 98 2.22 -2.97 -6.49
N ASN A 99 1.13 -3.09 -5.72
CA ASN A 99 0.99 -2.41 -4.43
C ASN A 99 2.05 -2.86 -3.42
N THR A 100 2.22 -4.18 -3.27
CA THR A 100 3.21 -4.76 -2.34
C THR A 100 4.64 -4.47 -2.77
N LEU A 101 4.90 -4.34 -4.08
CA LEU A 101 6.19 -3.88 -4.58
C LEU A 101 6.47 -2.42 -4.20
N ILE A 102 5.50 -1.52 -4.35
CA ILE A 102 5.62 -0.11 -3.94
C ILE A 102 5.93 -0.03 -2.45
N ASP A 103 5.16 -0.74 -1.62
CA ASP A 103 5.36 -0.80 -0.16
C ASP A 103 6.77 -1.31 0.18
N TYR A 104 7.19 -2.43 -0.41
CA TYR A 104 8.53 -2.97 -0.20
C TYR A 104 9.64 -1.99 -0.59
N MET A 105 9.51 -1.31 -1.73
CA MET A 105 10.48 -0.29 -2.16
C MET A 105 10.58 0.88 -1.17
N VAL A 106 9.44 1.31 -0.63
CA VAL A 106 9.38 2.37 0.39
C VAL A 106 10.00 1.90 1.70
N GLN A 107 9.70 0.68 2.16
CA GLN A 107 10.29 0.09 3.36
C GLN A 107 11.81 -0.05 3.24
N LEU A 108 12.34 -0.47 2.07
CA LEU A 108 13.78 -0.51 1.81
C LEU A 108 14.43 0.87 1.89
N PHE A 109 13.77 1.90 1.35
CA PHE A 109 14.24 3.27 1.42
C PHE A 109 14.32 3.77 2.88
N TYR A 110 13.30 3.50 3.68
CA TYR A 110 13.30 3.85 5.11
C TYR A 110 14.28 3.02 5.92
N ALA A 111 14.43 1.72 5.65
CA ALA A 111 15.43 0.86 6.29
C ALA A 111 16.85 1.39 6.07
N ARG A 112 17.16 1.84 4.85
CA ARG A 112 18.45 2.52 4.55
C ARG A 112 18.63 3.79 5.38
N ARG A 113 17.59 4.61 5.53
CA ARG A 113 17.67 5.82 6.36
C ARG A 113 17.85 5.48 7.84
N VAL A 114 17.16 4.46 8.36
CA VAL A 114 17.32 3.95 9.73
C VAL A 114 18.76 3.50 9.97
N TYR A 115 19.39 2.82 9.00
CA TYR A 115 20.80 2.45 9.08
C TYR A 115 21.73 3.66 9.18
N ILE A 116 21.54 4.67 8.32
CA ILE A 116 22.37 5.89 8.28
C ILE A 116 22.24 6.69 9.59
N VAL A 117 21.01 6.84 10.11
CA VAL A 117 20.76 7.64 11.31
C VAL A 117 21.15 6.86 12.58
N GLY A 118 20.74 5.60 12.68
CA GLY A 118 20.93 4.77 13.87
C GLY A 118 22.32 4.15 14.01
N GLY A 119 23.05 3.96 12.90
CA GLY A 119 24.39 3.35 12.88
C GLY A 119 24.42 1.84 13.17
N SER A 120 23.28 1.23 13.50
CA SER A 120 23.13 -0.21 13.72
C SER A 120 22.44 -0.88 12.53
N ILE A 121 22.96 -2.03 12.12
CA ILE A 121 22.43 -2.82 11.00
C ILE A 121 21.29 -3.78 11.40
N VAL A 122 21.12 -4.05 12.70
CA VAL A 122 20.17 -5.06 13.19
C VAL A 122 18.73 -4.70 12.86
N ILE A 123 18.29 -3.47 13.19
CA ILE A 123 16.91 -3.03 12.94
C ILE A 123 16.58 -2.97 11.45
N PRO A 124 17.42 -2.37 10.57
CA PRO A 124 17.23 -2.41 9.12
C PRO A 124 17.08 -3.84 8.56
N ILE A 125 17.89 -4.79 9.02
CA ILE A 125 17.78 -6.20 8.58
C ILE A 125 16.42 -6.78 8.94
N ILE A 126 15.95 -6.55 10.17
CA ILE A 126 14.62 -7.04 10.60
C ILE A 126 13.52 -6.43 9.73
N ILE A 127 13.57 -5.12 9.44
CA ILE A 127 12.63 -4.45 8.54
C ILE A 127 12.64 -5.11 7.14
N VAL A 128 13.82 -5.35 6.58
CA VAL A 128 13.97 -6.00 5.26
C VAL A 128 13.39 -7.41 5.27
N ILE A 129 13.56 -8.18 6.34
CA ILE A 129 13.01 -9.54 6.46
C ILE A 129 11.48 -9.48 6.43
N PHE A 130 10.86 -8.63 7.25
CA PHE A 130 9.40 -8.50 7.29
C PHE A 130 8.83 -7.95 5.98
N GLY A 131 9.50 -6.96 5.37
CA GLY A 131 9.10 -6.42 4.07
C GLY A 131 9.20 -7.45 2.94
N THR A 132 10.27 -8.25 2.94
CA THR A 132 10.45 -9.32 1.94
C THR A 132 9.41 -10.42 2.12
N ALA A 133 9.07 -10.77 3.37
CA ALA A 133 8.00 -11.70 3.67
C ALA A 133 6.63 -11.17 3.19
N SER A 134 6.33 -9.89 3.40
CA SER A 134 5.10 -9.26 2.93
C SER A 134 5.00 -9.30 1.40
N PHE A 135 6.07 -8.92 0.70
CA PHE A 135 6.13 -8.94 -0.76
C PHE A 135 5.97 -10.36 -1.32
N ALA A 136 6.67 -11.34 -0.74
CA ALA A 136 6.54 -12.74 -1.15
C ALA A 136 5.11 -13.27 -0.93
N LEU A 137 4.46 -12.90 0.18
CA LEU A 137 3.07 -13.28 0.44
C LEU A 137 2.09 -12.59 -0.52
N GLY A 138 2.39 -11.39 -1.00
CA GLY A 138 1.67 -10.73 -2.10
C GLY A 138 1.69 -11.56 -3.38
N LEU A 139 2.87 -12.04 -3.80
CA LEU A 139 2.99 -12.92 -4.97
C LEU A 139 2.24 -14.24 -4.79
N VAL A 140 2.33 -14.85 -3.61
CA VAL A 140 1.60 -16.08 -3.27
C VAL A 140 0.09 -15.83 -3.33
N PHE A 141 -0.38 -14.68 -2.83
CA PHE A 141 -1.77 -14.27 -2.92
C PHE A 141 -2.24 -14.23 -4.37
N THR A 142 -1.46 -13.61 -5.28
CA THR A 142 -1.81 -13.53 -6.70
C THR A 142 -1.91 -14.90 -7.35
N VAL A 143 -0.96 -15.81 -7.08
CA VAL A 143 -1.06 -17.18 -7.61
C VAL A 143 -2.33 -17.86 -7.09
N LYS A 144 -2.60 -17.76 -5.79
CA LYS A 144 -3.77 -18.41 -5.19
C LYS A 144 -5.09 -17.83 -5.70
N VAL A 145 -5.21 -16.51 -5.83
CA VAL A 145 -6.44 -15.87 -6.28
C VAL A 145 -6.78 -16.25 -7.71
N ASN A 146 -5.78 -16.35 -8.59
CA ASN A 146 -5.96 -16.82 -9.97
C ASN A 146 -6.35 -18.30 -10.03
N THR A 147 -5.86 -19.14 -9.12
CA THR A 147 -6.24 -20.57 -9.07
C THR A 147 -7.60 -20.83 -8.43
N LEU A 148 -8.12 -19.91 -7.62
CA LEU A 148 -9.41 -20.09 -6.95
C LEU A 148 -10.60 -19.98 -7.90
N GLU A 149 -10.42 -19.24 -9.01
CA GLU A 149 -11.41 -18.87 -10.03
C GLU A 149 -12.61 -18.05 -9.49
N PHE A 150 -12.97 -18.19 -8.20
CA PHE A 150 -14.16 -17.60 -7.59
C PHE A 150 -13.87 -16.85 -6.26
N TRP A 151 -14.43 -15.66 -6.11
CA TRP A 151 -14.34 -14.80 -4.91
C TRP A 151 -15.08 -15.38 -3.71
N SER A 152 -16.13 -16.17 -3.92
CA SER A 152 -16.82 -16.92 -2.87
C SER A 152 -15.89 -17.80 -2.03
N ARG A 153 -14.74 -18.21 -2.58
CA ARG A 153 -13.71 -19.00 -1.90
C ARG A 153 -12.59 -18.17 -1.28
N PHE A 154 -12.66 -16.83 -1.35
CA PHE A 154 -11.63 -15.92 -0.87
C PHE A 154 -11.27 -16.12 0.61
N GLY A 155 -12.24 -16.50 1.44
CA GLY A 155 -12.01 -16.83 2.85
C GLY A 155 -10.96 -17.95 3.07
N SER A 156 -10.78 -18.86 2.11
CA SER A 156 -9.78 -19.94 2.21
C SER A 156 -8.33 -19.44 2.10
N ILE A 157 -8.12 -18.27 1.51
CA ILE A 157 -6.79 -17.65 1.32
C ILE A 157 -6.61 -16.38 2.17
N ALA A 158 -7.61 -16.00 2.97
CA ALA A 158 -7.56 -14.84 3.84
C ALA A 158 -6.36 -14.87 4.81
N TRP A 159 -5.89 -16.06 5.20
CA TRP A 159 -4.68 -16.20 6.02
C TRP A 159 -3.43 -15.63 5.32
N VAL A 160 -3.30 -15.79 3.99
CA VAL A 160 -2.17 -15.25 3.22
C VAL A 160 -2.18 -13.72 3.30
N THR A 161 -3.35 -13.12 3.06
CA THR A 161 -3.54 -11.68 3.13
C THR A 161 -3.29 -11.14 4.54
N ASN A 162 -3.83 -11.80 5.57
CA ASN A 162 -3.67 -11.38 6.96
C ASN A 162 -2.21 -11.44 7.42
N THR A 163 -1.49 -12.52 7.08
CA THR A 163 -0.07 -12.65 7.43
C THR A 163 0.78 -11.64 6.62
N GLY A 164 0.47 -11.44 5.34
CA GLY A 164 1.17 -10.47 4.49
C GLY A 164 1.02 -9.03 4.99
N LEU A 165 -0.21 -8.62 5.26
CA LEU A 165 -0.51 -7.30 5.83
C LEU A 165 0.07 -7.14 7.24
N GLY A 166 -0.05 -8.18 8.08
CA GLY A 166 0.54 -8.17 9.42
C GLY A 166 2.06 -7.98 9.39
N SER A 167 2.75 -8.64 8.45
CA SER A 167 4.19 -8.46 8.28
C SER A 167 4.58 -7.05 7.82
N ALA A 168 3.81 -6.43 6.91
CA ALA A 168 4.00 -5.04 6.49
C ALA A 168 3.82 -4.07 7.66
N VAL A 169 2.75 -4.24 8.46
CA VAL A 169 2.50 -3.40 9.64
C VAL A 169 3.64 -3.49 10.65
N VAL A 170 4.18 -4.69 10.89
CA VAL A 170 5.33 -4.86 11.78
C VAL A 170 6.54 -4.10 11.22
N ALA A 171 6.81 -4.16 9.92
CA ALA A 171 7.89 -3.40 9.29
C ALA A 171 7.69 -1.88 9.46
N ASP A 172 6.49 -1.37 9.22
CA ASP A 172 6.14 0.04 9.37
C ASP A 172 6.28 0.55 10.80
N ILE A 173 5.80 -0.23 11.79
CA ILE A 173 5.94 0.11 13.20
C ILE A 173 7.41 0.15 13.60
N LEU A 174 8.22 -0.81 13.14
CA LEU A 174 9.65 -0.83 13.40
C LEU A 174 10.35 0.38 12.77
N ILE A 175 10.00 0.76 11.54
CA ILE A 175 10.51 1.97 10.88
C ILE A 175 10.16 3.21 11.71
N ALA A 176 8.88 3.39 12.06
CA ALA A 176 8.41 4.55 12.79
C ALA A 176 9.05 4.68 14.18
N LEU A 177 9.05 3.59 14.96
CA LEU A 177 9.63 3.58 16.31
C LEU A 177 11.15 3.78 16.28
N SER A 178 11.85 3.09 15.38
CA SER A 178 13.31 3.21 15.29
C SER A 178 13.74 4.60 14.84
N MET A 179 13.07 5.18 13.83
CA MET A 179 13.32 6.55 13.40
C MET A 179 13.09 7.54 14.53
N CYS A 180 11.94 7.47 15.22
CA CYS A 180 11.63 8.34 16.35
C CYS A 180 12.68 8.22 17.46
N TRP A 181 13.07 6.99 17.82
CA TRP A 181 14.05 6.76 18.88
C TRP A 181 15.43 7.29 18.51
N PHE A 182 15.95 6.99 17.31
CA PHE A 182 17.27 7.45 16.88
C PHE A 182 17.30 8.97 16.68
N LEU A 183 16.25 9.56 16.11
CA LEU A 183 16.14 11.00 15.88
C LEU A 183 16.03 11.77 17.21
N TYR A 184 15.32 11.23 18.20
CA TYR A 184 15.25 11.82 19.54
C TYR A 184 16.62 11.84 20.23
N HIS A 185 17.39 10.75 20.16
CA HIS A 185 18.70 10.65 20.80
C HIS A 185 19.81 11.44 20.06
N LYS A 186 19.64 11.71 18.76
CA LYS A 186 20.59 12.49 17.95
C LYS A 186 20.25 13.97 17.84
N ARG A 187 19.36 14.50 18.68
CA ARG A 187 19.16 15.94 18.81
C ARG A 187 20.47 16.62 19.18
N THR A 188 20.90 17.54 18.33
CA THR A 188 22.22 18.18 18.43
C THR A 188 22.18 19.51 19.17
N GLY A 189 20.97 20.02 19.47
CA GLY A 189 20.77 21.34 20.08
C GLY A 189 20.81 22.51 19.09
N PHE A 190 21.11 22.25 17.80
CA PHE A 190 21.03 23.25 16.75
C PHE A 190 19.62 23.32 16.16
N ALA A 191 18.97 24.48 16.30
CA ALA A 191 17.57 24.69 15.90
C ALA A 191 17.26 24.28 14.43
N ARG A 192 18.20 24.49 13.49
CA ARG A 192 18.01 24.15 12.07
C ARG A 192 18.02 22.64 11.82
N THR A 193 18.93 21.91 12.46
CA THR A 193 19.03 20.45 12.32
C THR A 193 17.89 19.76 13.07
N ASP A 194 17.58 20.24 14.28
CA ASP A 194 16.50 19.70 15.09
C ASP A 194 15.11 19.93 14.46
N SER A 195 14.93 21.02 13.69
CA SER A 195 13.71 21.25 12.90
C SER A 195 13.55 20.24 11.76
N VAL A 196 14.62 19.92 11.02
CA VAL A 196 14.57 18.88 9.97
C VAL A 196 14.28 17.51 10.58
N ILE A 197 14.97 17.17 11.67
CA ILE A 197 14.73 15.93 12.45
C ILE A 197 13.27 15.82 12.86
N MET A 198 12.67 16.90 13.39
CA MET A 198 11.26 16.93 13.80
C MET A 198 10.32 16.73 12.62
N THR A 199 10.57 17.37 11.48
CA THR A 199 9.80 17.17 10.25
C THR A 199 9.85 15.72 9.78
N LEU A 200 11.03 15.09 9.74
CA LEU A 200 11.18 13.68 9.36
C LEU A 200 10.46 12.74 10.33
N MET A 201 10.48 13.04 11.64
CA MET A 201 9.71 12.29 12.64
C MET A 201 8.20 12.41 12.41
N THR A 202 7.69 13.63 12.22
CA THR A 202 6.26 13.86 11.99
C THR A 202 5.77 13.13 10.74
N TYR A 203 6.52 13.19 9.64
CA TYR A 203 6.16 12.46 8.43
C TYR A 203 6.20 10.94 8.63
N SER A 204 7.22 10.41 9.31
CA SER A 204 7.33 8.96 9.57
C SER A 204 6.20 8.44 10.48
N ILE A 205 5.77 9.24 11.47
CA ILE A 205 4.64 8.91 12.34
C ILE A 205 3.34 8.97 11.55
N HIS A 206 3.13 10.02 10.75
CA HIS A 206 1.90 10.18 9.97
C HIS A 206 1.75 9.08 8.93
N SER A 207 2.85 8.68 8.27
CA SER A 207 2.83 7.60 7.28
C SER A 207 2.51 6.25 7.95
N GLY A 208 3.23 5.88 9.02
CA GLY A 208 3.03 4.60 9.70
C GLY A 208 1.70 4.48 10.44
N LEU A 209 1.19 5.58 10.99
CA LEU A 209 -0.12 5.59 11.65
C LEU A 209 -1.25 5.41 10.62
N LEU A 210 -1.17 6.11 9.49
CA LEU A 210 -2.19 6.07 8.46
C LEU A 210 -2.28 4.69 7.79
N THR A 211 -1.13 4.08 7.51
CA THR A 211 -1.05 2.72 6.95
C THR A 211 -1.54 1.67 7.95
N SER A 212 -1.26 1.86 9.25
CA SER A 212 -1.79 1.00 10.32
C SER A 212 -3.32 1.08 10.41
N VAL A 213 -3.91 2.28 10.35
CA VAL A 213 -5.37 2.46 10.39
C VAL A 213 -6.05 1.77 9.20
N LEU A 214 -5.50 1.95 7.99
CA LEU A 214 -6.03 1.29 6.79
C LEU A 214 -5.88 -0.23 6.87
N THR A 215 -4.75 -0.72 7.36
CA THR A 215 -4.55 -2.16 7.52
C THR A 215 -5.53 -2.74 8.53
N CYS A 216 -5.78 -2.06 9.66
CA CYS A 216 -6.82 -2.46 10.60
C CYS A 216 -8.19 -2.52 9.94
N ALA A 217 -8.55 -1.53 9.11
CA ALA A 217 -9.81 -1.53 8.37
C ALA A 217 -9.91 -2.72 7.39
N VAL A 218 -8.82 -3.06 6.69
CA VAL A 218 -8.75 -4.23 5.81
C VAL A 218 -8.92 -5.53 6.61
N LEU A 219 -8.22 -5.68 7.73
CA LEU A 219 -8.30 -6.86 8.59
C LEU A 219 -9.68 -7.04 9.22
N ILE A 220 -10.30 -5.95 9.69
CA ILE A 220 -11.68 -5.96 10.21
C ILE A 220 -12.65 -6.36 9.10
N SER A 221 -12.49 -5.82 7.89
CA SER A 221 -13.34 -6.18 6.74
C SER A 221 -13.22 -7.66 6.40
N LEU A 222 -12.00 -8.23 6.42
CA LEU A 222 -11.75 -9.66 6.24
C LEU A 222 -12.35 -10.51 7.36
N ALA A 223 -12.31 -10.04 8.60
CA ALA A 223 -12.85 -10.77 9.74
C ALA A 223 -14.38 -10.81 9.75
N VAL A 224 -15.03 -9.69 9.39
CA VAL A 224 -16.50 -9.58 9.38
C VAL A 224 -17.10 -10.25 8.16
N ALA A 225 -16.45 -10.12 6.99
CA ALA A 225 -17.00 -10.58 5.72
C ALA A 225 -15.91 -11.21 4.81
N PRO A 226 -15.39 -12.40 5.15
CA PRO A 226 -14.23 -13.01 4.50
C PRO A 226 -14.46 -13.46 3.04
N SER A 227 -15.71 -13.60 2.62
CA SER A 227 -16.10 -13.99 1.25
C SER A 227 -16.51 -12.79 0.38
N THR A 228 -16.20 -11.57 0.82
CA THR A 228 -16.64 -10.32 0.19
C THR A 228 -15.45 -9.45 -0.20
N LEU A 229 -15.65 -8.52 -1.15
CA LEU A 229 -14.60 -7.63 -1.64
C LEU A 229 -14.51 -6.28 -0.90
N TYR A 230 -15.16 -6.15 0.27
CA TYR A 230 -15.13 -4.92 1.06
C TYR A 230 -13.71 -4.47 1.42
N SER A 231 -12.80 -5.42 1.64
CA SER A 231 -11.39 -5.18 1.93
C SER A 231 -10.69 -4.34 0.85
N PHE A 232 -11.09 -4.48 -0.42
CA PHE A 232 -10.50 -3.72 -1.52
C PHE A 232 -10.84 -2.22 -1.48
N MET A 233 -11.94 -1.84 -0.82
CA MET A 233 -12.28 -0.43 -0.60
C MET A 233 -11.16 0.32 0.14
N PHE A 234 -10.55 -0.33 1.14
CA PHE A 234 -9.47 0.24 1.95
C PHE A 234 -8.09 -0.06 1.35
N PHE A 235 -7.94 -1.18 0.64
CA PHE A 235 -6.67 -1.59 0.05
C PHE A 235 -6.27 -0.73 -1.16
N PHE A 236 -7.20 -0.39 -2.07
CA PHE A 236 -6.91 0.40 -3.27
C PHE A 236 -6.25 1.78 -3.01
N PRO A 237 -6.65 2.57 -1.99
CA PRO A 237 -5.98 3.82 -1.69
C PRO A 237 -4.66 3.64 -0.90
N MET A 238 -4.34 2.44 -0.41
CA MET A 238 -3.22 2.21 0.52
C MET A 238 -1.85 2.58 -0.08
N SER A 239 -1.52 2.11 -1.29
CA SER A 239 -0.28 2.49 -2.01
C SER A 239 -0.10 4.00 -2.15
N LYS A 240 -1.20 4.71 -2.41
CA LYS A 240 -1.19 6.16 -2.62
C LYS A 240 -0.78 6.92 -1.37
N PHE A 241 -1.15 6.42 -0.19
CA PHE A 241 -0.72 7.01 1.07
C PHE A 241 0.79 6.82 1.28
N TYR A 242 1.36 5.65 0.94
CA TYR A 242 2.81 5.47 0.97
C TYR A 242 3.52 6.44 0.02
N ALA A 243 3.07 6.53 -1.24
CA ALA A 243 3.66 7.42 -2.23
C ALA A 243 3.56 8.89 -1.81
N ASN A 244 2.40 9.32 -1.30
CA ASN A 244 2.17 10.70 -0.88
C ASN A 244 2.96 11.07 0.38
N SER A 245 3.11 10.15 1.34
CA SER A 245 3.96 10.36 2.51
C SER A 245 5.44 10.44 2.16
N LEU A 246 5.90 9.61 1.21
CA LEU A 246 7.27 9.63 0.72
C LEU A 246 7.59 10.94 -0.01
N LEU A 247 6.70 11.40 -0.90
CA LEU A 247 6.88 12.62 -1.70
C LEU A 247 6.75 13.92 -0.88
N ALA A 248 6.03 13.88 0.23
CA ALA A 248 5.89 15.01 1.13
C ALA A 248 7.16 15.27 1.99
N MET A 249 8.09 14.32 2.03
CA MET A 249 9.33 14.35 2.83
C MET A 249 10.47 15.06 2.10
#